data_AF-A0A370NQ90-F1
#
_entry.id   AF-A0A370NQ90-F1
#
_cell.length_a   1.000
_cell.length_b   1.000
_cell.length_c   1.000
_cell.angle_alpha   90.00
_cell.angle_beta   90.00
_cell.angle_gamma   90.00
#
_symmetry.space_group_name_H-M   'P 1'
#
loop_
_entity.id
_entity.type
_entity.pdbx_description
1 polymer ?
#
loop_
_entity_poly.entity_id
_entity_poly.type
_entity_poly.pdbx_seq_one_letter_code
_entity_poly.pdbx_strand_id
1 'polypeptide(L)'
;MRQYLIACTLACCAGIGQAATTELPPAVAQAARHAMSACQEYMHEDADEYQSCIDAVARAIPRGQGDTEARLLGHYYYAWAGANNSARLSLPGAERAAQVYLGKFRVLQRKLKVDDKALCKAVPGDCVQRVAIIEQMEAEMRAGVRRR
;
A
#
# COMPACT_ATOMS: atom_id res chain seq x y z
N MET A 1 27.08 -47.86 37.95
CA MET A 1 27.01 -46.64 38.78
C MET A 1 27.48 -45.49 37.91
N ARG A 2 26.76 -44.41 37.62
CA ARG A 2 25.65 -43.75 38.31
C ARG A 2 24.98 -42.81 37.31
N GLN A 3 23.66 -42.75 37.38
CA GLN A 3 22.74 -41.93 36.60
C GLN A 3 22.94 -40.41 36.77
N TYR A 4 22.20 -39.70 35.92
CA TYR A 4 21.71 -38.33 35.98
C TYR A 4 22.52 -37.31 35.19
N LEU A 5 21.91 -36.77 34.14
CA LEU A 5 21.59 -35.35 34.05
C LEU A 5 20.46 -35.14 33.01
N ILE A 6 19.28 -34.83 33.54
CA ILE A 6 18.11 -34.36 32.81
C ILE A 6 18.40 -32.89 32.46
N ALA A 7 18.64 -32.59 31.19
CA ALA A 7 18.62 -31.22 30.69
C ALA A 7 17.27 -30.99 30.00
N CYS A 8 16.33 -30.46 30.77
CA CYS A 8 15.04 -29.97 30.28
C CYS A 8 15.32 -28.77 29.37
N THR A 9 15.33 -28.98 28.07
CA THR A 9 15.43 -27.90 27.07
C THR A 9 14.18 -27.05 27.14
N LEU A 10 14.31 -25.89 27.80
CA LEU A 10 13.38 -24.77 27.73
C LEU A 10 13.18 -24.39 26.25
N ALA A 11 12.11 -24.91 25.66
CA ALA A 11 11.55 -24.40 24.42
C ALA A 11 10.96 -23.02 24.71
N CYS A 12 11.80 -21.99 24.64
CA CYS A 12 11.33 -20.62 24.49
C CYS A 12 10.59 -20.53 23.14
N CYS A 13 9.26 -20.62 23.21
CA CYS A 13 8.37 -20.14 22.17
C CYS A 13 8.48 -18.60 22.10
N ALA A 14 9.63 -18.10 21.62
CA ALA A 14 9.75 -16.74 21.15
C ALA A 14 9.00 -16.68 19.83
N GLY A 15 7.70 -16.37 19.89
CA GLY A 15 6.98 -15.88 18.74
C GLY A 15 7.71 -14.63 18.25
N ILE A 16 8.52 -14.79 17.21
CA ILE A 16 9.17 -13.67 16.53
C ILE A 16 8.04 -12.92 15.82
N GLY A 17 7.37 -12.04 16.55
CA GLY A 17 6.58 -10.98 15.96
C GLY A 17 7.55 -10.12 15.16
N GLN A 18 7.72 -10.44 13.88
CA GLN A 18 8.49 -9.63 12.93
C GLN A 18 7.87 -8.24 12.92
N ALA A 19 8.55 -7.30 13.60
CA ALA A 19 8.15 -5.91 13.70
C ALA A 19 7.98 -5.32 12.29
N ALA A 20 7.01 -4.42 12.16
CA ALA A 20 6.87 -3.65 10.93
C ALA A 20 8.17 -2.89 10.65
N THR A 21 8.59 -2.88 9.38
CA THR A 21 9.76 -2.08 8.97
C THR A 21 9.37 -0.62 8.97
N THR A 22 10.15 0.18 9.69
CA THR A 22 10.07 1.65 9.69
C THR A 22 10.78 2.27 8.48
N GLU A 23 11.59 1.48 7.79
CA GLU A 23 12.27 1.87 6.57
C GLU A 23 11.43 1.51 5.33
N LEU A 24 11.27 2.50 4.46
CA LEU A 24 10.57 2.35 3.19
C LEU A 24 11.51 1.73 2.16
N PRO A 25 11.18 0.55 1.56
CA PRO A 25 12.02 -0.02 0.52
C PRO A 25 12.19 0.96 -0.66
N PRO A 26 13.41 1.17 -1.20
CA PRO A 26 13.66 2.18 -2.25
C PRO A 26 12.78 2.00 -3.50
N ALA A 27 12.49 0.75 -3.86
CA ALA A 27 11.63 0.40 -4.99
C ALA A 27 10.20 0.93 -4.85
N VAL A 28 9.69 1.11 -3.61
CA VAL A 28 8.37 1.71 -3.36
C VAL A 28 8.39 3.18 -3.79
N ALA A 29 9.33 3.97 -3.28
CA ALA A 29 9.43 5.38 -3.61
C ALA A 29 9.74 5.60 -5.10
N GLN A 30 10.58 4.75 -5.70
CA GLN A 30 10.89 4.84 -7.13
C GLN A 30 9.67 4.53 -8.01
N ALA A 31 8.91 3.49 -7.68
CA ALA A 31 7.71 3.14 -8.43
C ALA A 31 6.58 4.17 -8.27
N ALA A 32 6.43 4.77 -7.08
CA ALA A 32 5.48 5.86 -6.87
C ALA A 32 5.82 7.08 -7.76
N ARG A 33 7.10 7.48 -7.84
CA ARG A 33 7.54 8.54 -8.75
C ARG A 33 7.34 8.19 -10.22
N HIS A 34 7.58 6.95 -10.60
CA HIS A 34 7.35 6.49 -11.98
C HIS A 34 5.87 6.56 -12.34
N ALA A 35 4.98 6.09 -11.45
CA ALA A 35 3.53 6.18 -11.64
C ALA A 35 3.06 7.63 -11.76
N MET A 36 3.62 8.52 -10.93
CA MET A 36 3.38 9.96 -11.02
C MET A 36 3.78 10.53 -12.38
N SER A 37 5.02 10.30 -12.80
CA SER A 37 5.51 10.79 -14.09
C SER A 37 4.70 10.25 -15.28
N ALA A 38 4.18 9.03 -15.18
CA ALA A 38 3.48 8.38 -16.28
C ALA A 38 1.98 8.75 -16.36
N CYS A 39 1.33 8.96 -15.21
CA CYS A 39 -0.14 9.02 -15.16
C CYS A 39 -0.72 10.30 -14.53
N GLN A 40 0.10 11.25 -14.03
CA GLN A 40 -0.44 12.44 -13.37
C GLN A 40 -1.27 13.33 -14.29
N GLU A 41 -1.01 13.36 -15.60
CA GLU A 41 -1.71 14.22 -16.55
C GLU A 41 -3.20 13.88 -16.67
N TYR A 42 -3.55 12.59 -16.66
CA TYR A 42 -4.93 12.11 -16.77
C TYR A 42 -5.77 12.38 -15.52
N MET A 43 -5.15 12.76 -14.39
CA MET A 43 -5.82 12.91 -13.10
C MET A 43 -6.83 14.06 -13.04
N HIS A 44 -6.71 15.03 -13.95
CA HIS A 44 -7.57 16.21 -14.02
C HIS A 44 -8.69 16.09 -15.05
N GLU A 45 -8.62 15.09 -15.93
CA GLU A 45 -9.49 15.00 -17.10
C GLU A 45 -10.57 13.94 -16.89
N ASP A 46 -10.14 12.71 -16.58
CA ASP A 46 -11.04 11.57 -16.44
C ASP A 46 -10.46 10.53 -15.47
N ALA A 47 -11.23 10.17 -14.44
CA ALA A 47 -10.84 9.15 -13.48
C ALA A 47 -10.69 7.76 -14.13
N ASP A 48 -11.44 7.46 -15.19
CA ASP A 48 -11.37 6.18 -15.90
C ASP A 48 -10.13 6.11 -16.81
N GLU A 49 -9.71 7.23 -17.43
CA GLU A 49 -8.43 7.31 -18.15
C GLU A 49 -7.24 7.21 -17.20
N TYR A 50 -7.30 7.92 -16.06
CA TYR A 50 -6.31 7.78 -14.99
C TYR A 50 -6.19 6.33 -14.53
N GLN A 51 -7.32 5.67 -14.27
CA GLN A 51 -7.34 4.27 -13.85
C GLN A 51 -6.74 3.36 -14.92
N SER A 52 -7.05 3.60 -16.19
CA SER A 52 -6.52 2.86 -17.33
C SER A 52 -4.99 2.99 -17.45
N CYS A 53 -4.45 4.21 -17.30
CA CYS A 53 -3.01 4.46 -17.28
C CYS A 53 -2.33 3.70 -16.13
N ILE A 54 -2.85 3.85 -14.91
CA ILE A 54 -2.30 3.19 -13.72
C ILE A 54 -2.29 1.67 -13.92
N ASP A 55 -3.39 1.08 -14.38
CA ASP A 55 -3.46 -0.37 -14.57
C ASP A 55 -2.53 -0.85 -15.72
N ALA A 56 -2.33 -0.05 -16.77
CA ALA A 56 -1.38 -0.34 -17.83
C ALA A 56 0.07 -0.34 -17.32
N VAL A 57 0.48 0.69 -16.59
CA VAL A 57 1.82 0.77 -15.98
C VAL A 57 2.04 -0.36 -14.98
N ALA A 58 1.02 -0.73 -14.19
CA ALA A 58 1.10 -1.86 -13.26
C ALA A 58 1.33 -3.20 -13.97
N ARG A 59 0.68 -3.42 -15.13
CA ARG A 59 0.88 -4.63 -15.95
C ARG A 59 2.30 -4.72 -16.51
N ALA A 60 2.92 -3.58 -16.82
CA ALA A 60 4.28 -3.51 -17.33
C ALA A 60 5.37 -3.76 -16.27
N ILE A 61 5.04 -3.75 -14.96
CA ILE A 61 6.01 -4.08 -13.91
C ILE A 61 6.40 -5.57 -14.03
N PRO A 62 7.70 -5.89 -14.22
CA PRO A 62 8.19 -7.25 -14.33
C PRO A 62 7.77 -8.11 -13.14
N ARG A 63 7.34 -9.34 -13.43
CA ARG A 63 6.90 -10.32 -12.43
C ARG A 63 8.01 -11.30 -12.11
N GLY A 64 8.00 -11.84 -10.88
CA GLY A 64 9.00 -12.81 -10.42
C GLY A 64 10.36 -12.21 -10.02
N GLN A 65 10.49 -10.87 -10.00
CA GLN A 65 11.67 -10.22 -9.45
C GLN A 65 11.51 -10.00 -7.95
N GLY A 66 12.64 -9.96 -7.21
CA GLY A 66 12.64 -9.82 -5.76
C GLY A 66 12.01 -8.52 -5.25
N ASP A 67 11.88 -7.50 -6.09
CA ASP A 67 11.30 -6.20 -5.77
C ASP A 67 9.92 -5.95 -6.39
N THR A 68 9.35 -6.92 -7.13
CA THR A 68 8.06 -6.76 -7.86
C THR A 68 6.96 -6.22 -6.94
N GLU A 69 6.85 -6.75 -5.73
CA GLU A 69 5.80 -6.37 -4.78
C GLU A 69 6.00 -4.97 -4.22
N ALA A 70 7.26 -4.59 -3.96
CA ALA A 70 7.60 -3.24 -3.50
C ALA A 70 7.30 -2.21 -4.59
N ARG A 71 7.58 -2.54 -5.85
CA ARG A 71 7.24 -1.69 -7.00
C ARG A 71 5.72 -1.54 -7.14
N LEU A 72 4.97 -2.63 -7.04
CA LEU A 72 3.51 -2.58 -7.08
C LEU A 72 2.92 -1.80 -5.89
N LEU A 73 3.51 -1.91 -4.71
CA LEU A 73 3.10 -1.15 -3.53
C LEU A 73 3.23 0.36 -3.79
N GLY A 74 4.40 0.80 -4.26
CA GLY A 74 4.63 2.21 -4.58
C GLY A 74 3.69 2.73 -5.66
N HIS A 75 3.51 1.93 -6.71
CA HIS A 75 2.63 2.23 -7.83
C HIS A 75 1.17 2.43 -7.39
N TYR A 76 0.60 1.46 -6.68
CA TYR A 76 -0.79 1.54 -6.23
C TYR A 76 -0.99 2.54 -5.09
N TYR A 77 0.03 2.80 -4.28
CA TYR A 77 -0.05 3.85 -3.25
C TYR A 77 -0.15 5.24 -3.89
N TYR A 78 0.64 5.52 -4.92
CA TYR A 78 0.48 6.74 -5.71
C TYR A 78 -0.90 6.80 -6.37
N ALA A 79 -1.35 5.68 -6.97
CA ALA A 79 -2.66 5.60 -7.59
C ALA A 79 -3.81 6.02 -6.66
N TRP A 80 -3.77 5.52 -5.43
CA TRP A 80 -4.72 5.91 -4.39
C TRP A 80 -4.56 7.39 -4.00
N ALA A 81 -3.35 7.87 -3.76
CA ALA A 81 -3.13 9.25 -3.34
C ALA A 81 -3.64 10.25 -4.38
N GLY A 82 -3.41 9.94 -5.66
CA GLY A 82 -3.92 10.68 -6.80
C GLY A 82 -5.44 10.69 -6.88
N ALA A 83 -6.05 9.51 -6.94
CA ALA A 83 -7.50 9.37 -7.01
C ALA A 83 -8.21 10.02 -5.81
N ASN A 84 -7.66 9.87 -4.59
CA ASN A 84 -8.20 10.51 -3.39
C ASN A 84 -8.12 12.05 -3.48
N ASN A 85 -7.05 12.60 -4.04
CA ASN A 85 -6.96 14.05 -4.26
C ASN A 85 -8.01 14.54 -5.26
N SER A 86 -8.23 13.83 -6.37
CA SER A 86 -9.27 14.16 -7.34
C SER A 86 -10.69 13.97 -6.79
N ALA A 87 -10.91 12.98 -5.91
CA ALA A 87 -12.19 12.78 -5.24
C ALA A 87 -12.57 14.00 -4.38
N ARG A 88 -11.60 14.64 -3.71
CA ARG A 88 -11.84 15.90 -2.97
C ARG A 88 -12.26 17.06 -3.87
N LEU A 89 -11.94 17.00 -5.16
CA LEU A 89 -12.35 17.97 -6.17
C LEU A 89 -13.65 17.54 -6.89
N SER A 90 -14.34 16.51 -6.38
CA SER A 90 -15.59 15.97 -6.93
C SER A 90 -15.47 15.46 -8.37
N LEU A 91 -14.28 14.99 -8.79
CA LEU A 91 -14.13 14.32 -10.08
C LEU A 91 -14.95 13.01 -10.08
N PRO A 92 -15.90 12.82 -11.01
CA PRO A 92 -16.68 11.58 -11.09
C PRO A 92 -15.78 10.35 -11.20
N GLY A 93 -16.12 9.28 -10.48
CA GLY A 93 -15.37 8.01 -10.50
C GLY A 93 -14.08 8.00 -9.67
N ALA A 94 -13.53 9.15 -9.26
CA ALA A 94 -12.27 9.22 -8.52
C ALA A 94 -12.35 8.55 -7.14
N GLU A 95 -13.47 8.68 -6.43
CA GLU A 95 -13.67 8.00 -5.15
C GLU A 95 -13.66 6.47 -5.29
N ARG A 96 -14.34 5.96 -6.32
CA ARG A 96 -14.35 4.52 -6.66
C ARG A 96 -12.94 4.04 -6.99
N ALA A 97 -12.19 4.80 -7.80
CA ALA A 97 -10.80 4.48 -8.12
C ALA A 97 -9.92 4.48 -6.86
N ALA A 98 -10.09 5.45 -5.96
CA ALA A 98 -9.39 5.48 -4.69
C ALA A 98 -9.68 4.23 -3.85
N GLN A 99 -10.94 3.82 -3.69
CA GLN A 99 -11.28 2.59 -2.95
C GLN A 99 -10.64 1.33 -3.57
N VAL A 100 -10.60 1.22 -4.91
CA VAL A 100 -9.93 0.12 -5.62
C VAL A 100 -8.45 0.07 -5.28
N TYR A 101 -7.76 1.22 -5.38
CA TYR A 101 -6.32 1.28 -5.14
C TYR A 101 -5.95 1.15 -3.66
N LEU A 102 -6.82 1.62 -2.76
CA LEU A 102 -6.71 1.36 -1.33
C LEU A 102 -6.67 -0.14 -1.05
N GLY A 103 -7.63 -0.90 -1.59
CA GLY A 103 -7.63 -2.36 -1.49
C GLY A 103 -6.35 -2.99 -2.04
N LYS A 104 -5.91 -2.58 -3.23
CA LYS A 104 -4.70 -3.11 -3.89
C LYS A 104 -3.42 -2.85 -3.08
N PHE A 105 -3.17 -1.61 -2.66
CA PHE A 105 -1.91 -1.30 -1.95
C PHE A 105 -1.90 -1.90 -0.54
N ARG A 106 -3.05 -1.97 0.16
CA ARG A 106 -3.13 -2.52 1.52
C ARG A 106 -2.74 -3.99 1.60
N VAL A 107 -3.08 -4.79 0.58
CA VAL A 107 -2.64 -6.19 0.49
C VAL A 107 -1.12 -6.28 0.45
N LEU A 108 -0.48 -5.47 -0.40
CA LEU A 108 0.97 -5.46 -0.57
C LEU A 108 1.69 -4.88 0.65
N GLN A 109 1.15 -3.81 1.22
CA GLN A 109 1.70 -3.16 2.41
C GLN A 109 1.77 -4.13 3.59
N ARG A 110 0.69 -4.88 3.84
CA ARG A 110 0.67 -5.90 4.91
C ARG A 110 1.66 -7.03 4.63
N LYS A 111 1.75 -7.47 3.37
CA LYS A 111 2.68 -8.53 2.97
C LYS A 111 4.14 -8.11 3.20
N LEU A 112 4.47 -6.87 2.86
CA LEU A 112 5.81 -6.30 3.00
C LEU A 112 6.08 -5.70 4.39
N LYS A 113 5.08 -5.70 5.28
CA LYS A 113 5.15 -5.17 6.65
C LYS A 113 5.63 -3.72 6.74
N VAL A 114 5.25 -2.91 5.75
CA VAL A 114 5.57 -1.48 5.72
C VAL A 114 4.52 -0.72 6.53
N ASP A 115 4.93 0.01 7.56
CA ASP A 115 3.99 0.81 8.35
C ASP A 115 3.44 2.02 7.55
N ASP A 116 2.34 2.59 8.01
CA ASP A 116 1.66 3.70 7.32
C ASP A 116 2.50 4.99 7.26
N LYS A 117 3.31 5.26 8.28
CA LYS A 117 4.17 6.45 8.34
C LYS A 117 5.35 6.31 7.38
N ALA A 118 5.89 5.10 7.24
CA ALA A 118 6.94 4.77 6.29
C ALA A 118 6.41 4.85 4.86
N LEU A 119 5.27 4.21 4.58
CA LEU A 119 4.64 4.22 3.26
C LEU A 119 4.29 5.64 2.81
N CYS A 120 3.82 6.49 3.72
CA CYS A 120 3.47 7.87 3.39
C CYS A 120 4.60 8.66 2.73
N LYS A 121 5.85 8.40 3.12
CA LYS A 121 7.02 9.10 2.56
C LYS A 121 7.24 8.79 1.06
N ALA A 122 6.56 7.79 0.49
CA ALA A 122 6.66 7.45 -0.93
C ALA A 122 6.09 8.54 -1.85
N VAL A 123 5.15 9.36 -1.37
CA VAL A 123 4.52 10.44 -2.13
C VAL A 123 4.59 11.74 -1.31
N PRO A 124 5.06 12.88 -1.84
CA PRO A 124 5.09 14.14 -1.08
C PRO A 124 3.70 14.55 -0.58
N GLY A 125 3.62 15.22 0.57
CA GLY A 125 2.37 15.74 1.15
C GLY A 125 2.26 15.54 2.67
N ASP A 126 1.09 15.87 3.22
CA ASP A 126 0.80 15.72 4.66
C ASP A 126 0.51 14.25 5.02
N CYS A 127 1.42 13.65 5.79
CA CYS A 127 1.27 12.27 6.22
C CYS A 127 0.22 12.04 7.30
N VAL A 128 0.02 12.99 8.20
CA VAL A 128 -0.99 12.86 9.26
C VAL A 128 -2.38 12.81 8.62
N GLN A 129 -2.64 13.75 7.72
CA GLN A 129 -3.90 13.78 6.98
C GLN A 129 -4.09 12.52 6.14
N ARG A 130 -3.04 12.08 5.44
CA ARG A 130 -3.12 10.92 4.55
C ARG A 130 -3.44 9.63 5.30
N VAL A 131 -2.82 9.40 6.46
CA VAL A 131 -3.11 8.23 7.29
C VAL A 131 -4.54 8.27 7.82
N ALA A 132 -5.01 9.43 8.30
CA ALA A 132 -6.38 9.58 8.79
C ALA A 132 -7.42 9.28 7.69
N ILE A 133 -7.20 9.74 6.46
CA ILE A 133 -8.10 9.45 5.32
C ILE A 133 -8.12 7.95 5.01
N ILE A 134 -6.96 7.28 5.04
CA ILE A 134 -6.90 5.84 4.82
C ILE A 134 -7.77 5.11 5.86
N GLU A 135 -7.60 5.45 7.15
CA GLU A 135 -8.35 4.84 8.25
C GLU A 135 -9.86 5.07 8.10
N GLN A 136 -10.26 6.28 7.70
CA GLN A 136 -11.65 6.64 7.43
C GLN A 136 -12.23 5.79 6.29
N MET A 137 -11.57 5.77 5.13
CA MET A 137 -12.03 5.00 3.97
C MET A 137 -12.13 3.50 4.30
N GLU A 138 -11.19 2.95 5.07
CA GLU A 138 -11.24 1.56 5.53
C GLU A 138 -12.45 1.30 6.46
N ALA A 139 -12.80 2.25 7.32
CA ALA A 139 -14.01 2.17 8.14
C ALA A 139 -15.29 2.18 7.28
N GLU A 140 -15.36 3.05 6.29
CA GLU A 140 -16.50 3.16 5.36
C GLU A 140 -16.66 1.89 4.52
N MET A 141 -15.57 1.38 3.96
CA MET A 141 -15.57 0.13 3.19
C MET A 141 -16.06 -1.05 4.04
N ARG A 142 -15.61 -1.16 5.31
CA ARG A 142 -16.10 -2.20 6.23
C ARG A 142 -17.58 -2.05 6.55
N ALA A 143 -18.05 -0.82 6.75
CA ALA A 143 -19.47 -0.55 7.00
C ALA A 143 -20.33 -0.89 5.77
N GLY A 144 -19.84 -0.59 4.56
CA GLY A 144 -20.51 -0.93 3.30
C GLY A 144 -20.62 -2.44 3.06
N VAL A 145 -19.58 -3.21 3.40
CA VAL A 145 -19.63 -4.69 3.35
C VAL A 145 -20.67 -5.25 4.30
N ARG A 146 -20.83 -4.69 5.51
CA ARG A 146 -21.82 -5.15 6.50
C ARG A 146 -23.28 -4.85 6.13
N ARG A 147 -23.51 -3.93 5.19
CA ARG A 147 -24.85 -3.53 4.73
C ARG A 147 -25.33 -4.32 3.50
N ARG A 148 -24.47 -5.15 2.91
CA ARG A 148 -24.78 -6.03 1.77
C ARG A 148 -24.93 -7.46 2.26
#